data_AF-A0A3D8I8F4-F1
#
_entry.id   AF-A0A3D8I8F4-F1
#
_cell.length_a   1.000
_cell.length_b   1.000
_cell.length_c   1.000
_cell.angle_alpha   90.00
_cell.angle_beta   90.00
_cell.angle_gamma   90.00
#
_symmetry.space_group_name_H-M   'P 1'
#
loop_
_entity.id
_entity.type
_entity.pdbx_description
1 polymer ?
#
loop_
_entity_poly.entity_id
_entity_poly.type
_entity_poly.pdbx_seq_one_letter_code
_entity_poly.pdbx_strand_id
1 'polypeptide(L)'
;MLANKYNPKFDKTKEAKYDKISAFRKYAEVAQASYCLKLKTNMGSVENDEDFINALSDKGYSQHFSEEQAKRFANEYQVMAHYKAPKENEGFKEVVSNITNFINDDGFSATLFLDKNTKDYILAFRGTEGSFGGINKINNAIRDFYTDFLLATNEIPNQYFTLVDFFEHTISNIISNNKLIIVGHSLGGHLAQVFCINYPNVIKELYTYTNLRNVA
;
A
#
# COMPACT_ATOMS: atom_id res chain seq x y z
N MET A 1 -18.34 0.25 -47.64
CA MET A 1 -19.12 -0.01 -46.41
C MET A 1 -18.92 1.19 -45.48
N LEU A 2 -19.98 1.97 -45.24
CA LEU A 2 -19.92 3.11 -44.32
C LEU A 2 -19.80 2.58 -42.89
N ALA A 3 -18.75 2.99 -42.18
CA ALA A 3 -18.62 2.75 -40.75
C ALA A 3 -19.88 3.30 -40.06
N ASN A 4 -20.50 2.48 -39.21
CA ASN A 4 -21.66 2.90 -38.43
C ASN A 4 -21.31 4.20 -37.69
N LYS A 5 -22.08 5.25 -37.97
CA LYS A 5 -21.92 6.58 -37.36
C LYS A 5 -21.93 6.40 -35.83
N TYR A 6 -20.84 6.83 -35.17
CA TYR A 6 -20.70 6.77 -33.71
C TYR A 6 -21.98 7.26 -33.04
N ASN A 7 -22.61 6.39 -32.23
CA ASN A 7 -23.86 6.68 -31.55
C ASN A 7 -23.60 6.91 -30.06
N PRO A 8 -23.62 8.17 -29.58
CA PRO A 8 -23.30 8.50 -28.19
C PRO A 8 -24.29 7.89 -27.17
N LYS A 9 -25.49 7.45 -27.57
CA LYS A 9 -26.44 6.75 -26.68
C LYS A 9 -26.02 5.32 -26.33
N PHE A 10 -25.08 4.72 -27.08
CA PHE A 10 -24.56 3.37 -26.82
C PHE A 10 -23.10 3.38 -26.36
N ASP A 11 -22.54 4.55 -26.08
CA ASP A 11 -21.16 4.69 -25.62
C ASP A 11 -21.05 4.40 -24.11
N LYS A 12 -21.17 3.11 -23.76
CA LYS A 12 -20.87 2.59 -22.41
C LYS A 12 -19.42 2.82 -21.98
N THR A 13 -18.54 3.31 -22.87
CA THR A 13 -17.14 3.58 -22.51
C THR A 13 -16.99 4.80 -21.63
N LYS A 14 -17.93 5.75 -21.63
CA LYS A 14 -17.85 6.94 -20.76
C LYS A 14 -18.10 6.59 -19.28
N GLU A 15 -19.15 5.82 -18.99
CA GLU A 15 -19.47 5.37 -17.63
C GLU A 15 -18.40 4.40 -17.09
N ALA A 16 -18.01 3.39 -17.89
CA ALA A 16 -16.96 2.44 -17.49
C ALA A 16 -15.58 3.12 -17.28
N LYS A 17 -15.32 4.27 -17.92
CA LYS A 17 -14.12 5.08 -17.65
C LYS A 17 -14.26 5.86 -16.35
N TYR A 18 -15.45 6.37 -16.02
CA TYR A 18 -15.69 7.13 -14.81
C TYR A 18 -15.48 6.29 -13.55
N ASP A 19 -16.01 5.06 -13.52
CA ASP A 19 -15.84 4.15 -12.37
C ASP A 19 -14.37 3.81 -12.16
N LYS A 20 -13.63 3.52 -13.23
CA LYS A 20 -12.19 3.22 -13.16
C LYS A 20 -11.36 4.43 -12.73
N ILE A 21 -11.69 5.63 -13.21
CA ILE A 21 -11.03 6.87 -12.78
C ILE A 21 -11.32 7.14 -11.30
N SER A 22 -12.55 6.89 -10.85
CA SER A 22 -12.94 7.09 -9.46
C SER A 22 -12.23 6.09 -8.54
N ALA A 23 -12.16 4.82 -8.94
CA ALA A 23 -11.37 3.80 -8.25
C ALA A 23 -9.88 4.19 -8.19
N PHE A 24 -9.30 4.64 -9.31
CA PHE A 24 -7.90 5.08 -9.35
C PHE A 24 -7.61 6.26 -8.40
N ARG A 25 -8.55 7.22 -8.26
CA ARG A 25 -8.41 8.32 -7.28
C ARG A 25 -8.53 7.83 -5.85
N LYS A 26 -9.56 7.01 -5.57
CA LYS A 26 -9.80 6.39 -4.27
C LYS A 26 -8.55 5.64 -3.77
N TYR A 27 -7.96 4.79 -4.60
CA TYR A 27 -6.79 4.01 -4.20
C TYR A 27 -5.50 4.83 -4.14
N ALA A 28 -5.43 6.02 -4.76
CA ALA A 28 -4.33 6.95 -4.53
C ALA A 28 -4.39 7.53 -3.11
N GLU A 29 -5.58 7.82 -2.56
CA GLU A 29 -5.72 8.21 -1.14
C GLU A 29 -5.30 7.07 -0.21
N VAL A 30 -5.63 5.81 -0.53
CA VAL A 30 -5.17 4.65 0.25
C VAL A 30 -3.64 4.50 0.19
N ALA A 31 -3.04 4.70 -0.99
CA ALA A 31 -1.59 4.72 -1.15
C ALA A 31 -0.96 5.84 -0.28
N GLN A 32 -1.58 7.01 -0.25
CA GLN A 32 -1.15 8.14 0.57
C GLN A 32 -1.27 7.83 2.07
N ALA A 33 -2.37 7.21 2.51
CA ALA A 33 -2.58 6.82 3.91
C ALA A 33 -1.50 5.84 4.41
N SER A 34 -0.96 4.98 3.54
CA SER A 34 0.10 4.02 3.89
C SER A 34 1.40 4.68 4.36
N TYR A 35 1.59 5.98 4.11
CA TYR A 35 2.73 6.75 4.63
C TYR A 35 2.61 7.10 6.12
N CYS A 36 1.43 6.94 6.72
CA CYS A 36 1.23 7.17 8.15
C CYS A 36 1.83 6.01 8.96
N LEU A 37 2.93 6.27 9.67
CA LEU A 37 3.61 5.29 10.54
C LEU A 37 2.99 5.19 11.95
N LYS A 38 1.87 5.89 12.17
CA LYS A 38 1.12 5.88 13.44
C LYS A 38 -0.11 4.97 13.39
N LEU A 39 -0.39 4.35 12.25
CA LEU A 39 -1.52 3.43 12.12
C LEU A 39 -1.35 2.23 13.05
N LYS A 40 -2.48 1.76 13.58
CA LYS A 40 -2.57 0.60 14.46
C LYS A 40 -3.73 -0.27 14.04
N THR A 41 -3.59 -1.57 14.25
CA THR A 41 -4.69 -2.53 14.09
C THR A 41 -5.92 -2.07 14.87
N ASN A 42 -7.10 -2.23 14.27
CA ASN A 42 -8.42 -1.81 14.76
C ASN A 42 -8.74 -0.31 14.66
N MET A 43 -7.84 0.55 14.20
CA MET A 43 -8.22 1.94 13.86
C MET A 43 -9.35 1.95 12.81
N GLY A 44 -10.35 2.78 13.01
CA GLY A 44 -11.55 2.87 12.15
C GLY A 44 -12.61 1.81 12.43
N SER A 45 -12.46 1.01 13.50
CA SER A 45 -13.48 0.04 13.93
C SER A 45 -14.70 0.71 14.58
N VAL A 46 -14.54 1.95 15.05
CA VAL A 46 -15.62 2.79 15.58
C VAL A 46 -15.88 3.97 14.64
N GLU A 47 -17.09 4.51 14.69
CA GLU A 47 -17.42 5.73 13.95
C GLU A 47 -16.66 6.92 14.52
N ASN A 48 -16.17 7.82 13.65
CA ASN A 48 -15.42 9.02 14.05
C ASN A 48 -14.22 8.70 14.98
N ASP A 49 -13.47 7.64 14.67
CA ASP A 49 -12.28 7.24 15.41
C ASP A 49 -11.22 8.37 15.44
N GLU A 50 -11.19 9.11 16.56
CA GLU A 50 -10.30 10.26 16.74
C GLU A 50 -8.83 9.87 16.66
N ASP A 51 -8.45 8.68 17.13
CA ASP A 51 -7.05 8.21 17.07
C ASP A 51 -6.63 8.00 15.61
N PHE A 52 -7.51 7.44 14.78
CA PHE A 52 -7.25 7.26 13.36
C PHE A 52 -7.18 8.61 12.63
N ILE A 53 -8.12 9.52 12.91
CA ILE A 53 -8.17 10.86 12.32
C ILE A 53 -6.91 11.66 12.67
N ASN A 54 -6.51 11.65 13.95
CA ASN A 54 -5.31 12.31 14.45
C ASN A 54 -4.03 11.71 13.85
N ALA A 55 -3.97 10.39 13.70
CA ALA A 55 -2.83 9.73 13.05
C ALA A 55 -2.66 10.16 11.59
N LEU A 56 -3.76 10.24 10.82
CA LEU A 56 -3.71 10.62 9.41
C LEU A 56 -3.42 12.13 9.23
N SER A 57 -4.03 12.99 10.03
CA SER A 57 -3.86 14.45 9.95
C SER A 57 -2.53 14.96 10.53
N ASP A 58 -1.74 14.09 11.15
CA ASP A 58 -0.43 14.44 11.69
C ASP A 58 0.55 14.90 10.59
N LYS A 59 1.00 16.15 10.71
CA LYS A 59 1.95 16.78 9.78
C LYS A 59 3.40 16.33 9.97
N GLY A 60 3.68 15.53 10.99
CA GLY A 60 5.00 14.94 11.25
C GLY A 60 5.38 13.81 10.29
N TYR A 61 4.44 13.38 9.44
CA TYR A 61 4.64 12.33 8.44
C TYR A 61 4.06 12.76 7.08
N SER A 62 4.34 11.95 6.07
CA SER A 62 4.23 12.37 4.67
C SER A 62 2.93 11.94 3.98
N GLN A 63 1.99 11.36 4.74
CA GLN A 63 0.64 11.16 4.24
C GLN A 63 -0.04 12.51 3.95
N HIS A 64 0.28 13.59 4.67
CA HIS A 64 -0.23 14.95 4.39
C HIS A 64 -1.77 15.06 4.21
N PHE A 65 -2.56 14.32 5.00
CA PHE A 65 -4.03 14.43 4.94
C PHE A 65 -4.48 15.78 5.52
N SER A 66 -5.48 16.39 4.89
CA SER A 66 -6.26 17.43 5.58
C SER A 66 -7.13 16.79 6.66
N GLU A 67 -7.56 17.57 7.66
CA GLU A 67 -8.43 17.05 8.73
C GLU A 67 -9.74 16.47 8.19
N GLU A 68 -10.37 17.16 7.24
CA GLU A 68 -11.60 16.69 6.58
C GLU A 68 -11.36 15.41 5.77
N GLN A 69 -10.22 15.32 5.08
CA GLN A 69 -9.85 14.09 4.38
C GLN A 69 -9.63 12.93 5.36
N ALA A 70 -8.95 13.18 6.49
CA ALA A 70 -8.71 12.17 7.53
C ALA A 70 -10.03 11.67 8.15
N LYS A 71 -10.97 12.58 8.45
CA LYS A 71 -12.33 12.25 8.92
C LYS A 71 -13.06 11.33 7.95
N ARG A 72 -13.12 11.70 6.65
CA ARG A 72 -13.76 10.85 5.64
C ARG A 72 -13.09 9.48 5.56
N PHE A 73 -11.76 9.45 5.50
CA PHE A 73 -11.01 8.21 5.37
C PHE A 73 -11.23 7.27 6.56
N ALA A 74 -11.17 7.79 7.80
CA ALA A 74 -11.43 6.99 9.01
C ALA A 74 -12.87 6.44 9.07
N ASN A 75 -13.83 7.14 8.47
CA ASN A 75 -15.21 6.68 8.35
C ASN A 75 -15.43 5.68 7.21
N GLU A 76 -14.53 5.59 6.22
CA GLU A 76 -14.62 4.65 5.09
C GLU A 76 -13.81 3.37 5.30
N TYR A 77 -12.70 3.44 6.02
CA TYR A 77 -11.76 2.32 6.16
C TYR A 77 -11.56 1.89 7.62
N GLN A 78 -11.14 0.64 7.78
CA GLN A 78 -10.60 0.10 9.03
C GLN A 78 -9.20 -0.47 8.78
N VAL A 79 -8.27 -0.24 9.70
CA VAL A 79 -6.95 -0.87 9.68
C VAL A 79 -7.05 -2.28 10.26
N MET A 80 -6.85 -3.28 9.41
CA MET A 80 -6.90 -4.69 9.78
C MET A 80 -5.53 -5.21 10.23
N ALA A 81 -4.46 -4.68 9.65
CA ALA A 81 -3.09 -4.93 10.07
C ALA A 81 -2.19 -3.78 9.62
N HIS A 82 -1.16 -3.48 10.40
CA HIS A 82 -0.14 -2.50 10.03
C HIS A 82 1.24 -3.03 10.42
N TYR A 83 2.21 -2.86 9.52
CA TYR A 83 3.61 -3.15 9.75
C TYR A 83 4.46 -1.89 9.50
N LYS A 84 5.43 -1.65 10.37
CA LYS A 84 6.52 -0.68 10.17
C LYS A 84 7.82 -1.19 10.80
N ALA A 85 8.95 -0.96 10.13
CA ALA A 85 10.28 -1.19 10.71
C ALA A 85 10.79 0.03 11.53
N PRO A 86 11.63 -0.19 12.56
CA PRO A 86 11.81 -1.44 13.30
C PRO A 86 10.70 -1.60 14.36
N LYS A 87 10.24 -2.84 14.59
CA LYS A 87 9.20 -3.16 15.59
C LYS A 87 9.57 -2.57 16.96
N GLU A 88 8.79 -1.62 17.49
CA GLU A 88 8.86 -1.26 18.92
C GLU A 88 8.29 -2.44 19.75
N ASN A 89 9.22 -3.20 20.34
CA ASN A 89 9.11 -4.04 21.57
C ASN A 89 8.85 -5.58 21.54
N GLU A 90 9.89 -6.27 22.03
CA GLU A 90 9.96 -7.24 23.14
C GLU A 90 9.40 -8.67 23.06
N GLY A 91 8.45 -9.02 22.20
CA GLY A 91 7.92 -10.41 22.18
C GLY A 91 8.56 -11.36 21.16
N PHE A 92 9.23 -10.80 20.15
CA PHE A 92 9.59 -11.50 18.91
C PHE A 92 11.09 -11.84 18.84
N LYS A 93 11.81 -11.81 19.96
CA LYS A 93 13.27 -12.01 20.01
C LYS A 93 13.70 -13.48 19.97
N GLU A 94 12.87 -14.42 20.42
CA GLU A 94 13.32 -15.79 20.68
C GLU A 94 13.35 -16.70 19.44
N VAL A 95 12.39 -16.53 18.51
CA VAL A 95 12.41 -17.25 17.21
C VAL A 95 13.31 -16.54 16.19
N VAL A 96 13.44 -15.21 16.31
CA VAL A 96 14.20 -14.38 15.37
C VAL A 96 15.69 -14.33 15.67
N SER A 97 16.18 -14.79 16.83
CA SER A 97 17.63 -14.73 17.12
C SER A 97 18.50 -15.53 16.15
N ASN A 98 17.93 -16.45 15.36
CA ASN A 98 18.64 -17.16 14.28
C ASN A 98 18.50 -16.46 12.90
N ILE A 99 17.67 -15.42 12.80
CA ILE A 99 17.37 -14.62 11.59
C ILE A 99 17.81 -13.14 11.79
N THR A 100 18.19 -12.73 13.00
CA THR A 100 18.42 -11.31 13.41
C THR A 100 19.46 -10.53 12.61
N ASN A 101 20.30 -11.17 11.80
CA ASN A 101 21.21 -10.44 10.90
C ASN A 101 20.51 -9.88 9.64
N PHE A 102 19.25 -10.25 9.37
CA PHE A 102 18.50 -9.85 8.18
C PHE A 102 17.50 -8.69 8.40
N ILE A 103 17.19 -8.34 9.65
CA ILE A 103 16.21 -7.28 9.96
C ILE A 103 16.94 -6.01 10.40
N ASN A 104 17.73 -5.45 9.48
CA ASN A 104 18.12 -4.04 9.56
C ASN A 104 16.89 -3.18 9.19
N ASP A 105 16.81 -1.95 9.71
CA ASP A 105 15.75 -0.98 9.39
C ASP A 105 15.72 -0.71 7.88
N ASP A 106 14.95 -1.52 7.17
CA ASP A 106 14.83 -1.51 5.72
C ASP A 106 13.82 -0.46 5.24
N GLY A 107 13.18 0.26 6.16
CA GLY A 107 12.15 1.25 5.87
C GLY A 107 10.83 0.66 5.34
N PHE A 108 10.64 -0.67 5.39
CA PHE A 108 9.41 -1.32 4.96
C PHE A 108 8.24 -0.92 5.84
N SER A 109 7.13 -0.56 5.19
CA SER A 109 5.84 -0.39 5.84
C SER A 109 4.72 -0.75 4.90
N ALA A 110 3.74 -1.47 5.44
CA ALA A 110 2.56 -1.90 4.72
C ALA A 110 1.35 -1.88 5.65
N THR A 111 0.19 -1.58 5.08
CA THR A 111 -1.08 -1.54 5.83
C THR A 111 -2.13 -2.30 5.07
N LEU A 112 -2.82 -3.20 5.76
CA LEU A 112 -4.03 -3.86 5.29
C LEU A 112 -5.23 -3.05 5.77
N PHE A 113 -5.94 -2.44 4.83
CA PHE A 113 -7.22 -1.76 5.08
C PHE A 113 -8.39 -2.67 4.71
N LEU A 114 -9.50 -2.53 5.42
CA LEU A 114 -10.81 -3.03 5.01
C LEU A 114 -11.67 -1.82 4.60
N ASP A 115 -12.17 -1.84 3.37
CA ASP A 115 -13.21 -0.90 2.94
C ASP A 115 -14.53 -1.28 3.63
N LYS A 116 -15.09 -0.39 4.46
CA LYS A 116 -16.31 -0.68 5.22
C LYS A 116 -17.54 -0.76 4.33
N ASN A 117 -17.51 -0.16 3.15
CA ASN A 117 -18.62 -0.14 2.19
C ASN A 117 -18.59 -1.36 1.28
N THR A 118 -17.46 -1.60 0.59
CA THR A 118 -17.35 -2.70 -0.38
C THR A 118 -16.95 -4.03 0.25
N LYS A 119 -16.46 -4.00 1.49
CA LYS A 119 -15.87 -5.15 2.20
C LYS A 119 -14.61 -5.71 1.52
N ASP A 120 -14.00 -4.93 0.64
CA ASP A 120 -12.74 -5.30 0.02
C ASP A 120 -11.56 -5.10 0.97
N TYR A 121 -10.63 -6.05 0.94
CA TYR A 121 -9.33 -5.91 1.59
C TYR A 121 -8.33 -5.24 0.65
N ILE A 122 -7.65 -4.21 1.14
CA ILE A 122 -6.72 -3.39 0.38
C ILE A 122 -5.36 -3.42 1.06
N LEU A 123 -4.37 -4.05 0.43
CA LEU A 123 -3.00 -4.08 0.92
C LEU A 123 -2.21 -2.94 0.27
N ALA A 124 -1.83 -1.97 1.09
CA ALA A 124 -1.14 -0.76 0.65
C ALA A 124 0.33 -0.75 1.12
N PHE A 125 1.25 -0.60 0.18
CA PHE A 125 2.69 -0.51 0.42
C PHE A 125 3.16 0.94 0.39
N ARG A 126 3.85 1.35 1.46
CA ARG A 126 4.51 2.66 1.54
C ARG A 126 5.73 2.69 0.62
N GLY A 127 5.96 3.81 -0.05
CA GLY A 127 7.24 4.07 -0.73
C GLY A 127 8.28 4.70 0.21
N THR A 128 9.56 4.48 -0.05
CA THR A 128 10.63 5.15 0.70
C THR A 128 10.80 6.60 0.25
N GLU A 129 10.88 7.49 1.23
CA GLU A 129 11.19 8.90 1.01
C GLU A 129 12.67 9.10 1.26
N GLY A 130 13.51 8.65 0.33
CA GLY A 130 14.80 9.29 0.20
C GLY A 130 14.53 10.76 -0.11
N SER A 131 14.82 11.67 0.83
CA SER A 131 14.75 13.13 0.68
C SER A 131 14.87 13.55 -0.79
N PHE A 132 13.88 14.31 -1.28
CA PHE A 132 13.74 14.86 -2.63
C PHE A 132 14.94 15.73 -3.09
N GLY A 133 16.14 15.15 -3.13
CA GLY A 133 17.42 15.80 -3.43
C GLY A 133 18.03 15.37 -4.76
N GLY A 134 17.32 14.59 -5.58
CA GLY A 134 17.74 14.31 -6.96
C GLY A 134 17.09 13.07 -7.56
N ILE A 135 16.56 13.21 -8.77
CA ILE A 135 15.99 12.14 -9.62
C ILE A 135 16.93 10.93 -9.72
N ASN A 136 18.24 11.15 -9.63
CA ASN A 136 19.28 10.11 -9.67
C ASN A 136 19.22 9.13 -8.48
N LYS A 137 18.84 9.57 -7.28
CA LYS A 137 18.76 8.68 -6.11
C LYS A 137 17.55 7.75 -6.17
N ILE A 138 16.43 8.20 -6.74
CA ILE A 138 15.24 7.37 -6.97
C ILE A 138 15.55 6.28 -8.00
N ASN A 139 16.14 6.68 -9.13
CA ASN A 139 16.52 5.73 -10.18
C ASN A 139 17.51 4.70 -9.66
N ASN A 140 18.45 5.09 -8.79
CA ASN A 140 19.38 4.17 -8.16
C ASN A 140 18.67 3.24 -7.16
N ALA A 141 17.83 3.74 -6.25
CA ALA A 141 17.12 2.87 -5.30
C ALA A 141 16.18 1.85 -5.98
N ILE A 142 15.47 2.29 -7.03
CA ILE A 142 14.66 1.39 -7.85
C ILE A 142 15.57 0.41 -8.59
N ARG A 143 16.64 0.88 -9.25
CA ARG A 143 17.59 -0.01 -9.91
C ARG A 143 18.22 -1.00 -8.96
N ASP A 144 18.65 -0.59 -7.78
CA ASP A 144 19.31 -1.43 -6.79
C ASP A 144 18.31 -2.50 -6.33
N PHE A 145 17.07 -2.12 -5.98
CA PHE A 145 16.03 -3.09 -5.68
C PHE A 145 15.81 -4.08 -6.84
N TYR A 146 15.66 -3.58 -8.07
CA TYR A 146 15.50 -4.45 -9.25
C TYR A 146 16.75 -5.28 -9.53
N THR A 147 17.95 -4.76 -9.27
CA THR A 147 19.23 -5.41 -9.57
C THR A 147 19.49 -6.49 -8.54
N ASP A 148 19.28 -6.23 -7.26
CA ASP A 148 19.38 -7.22 -6.19
C ASP A 148 18.28 -8.30 -6.30
N PHE A 149 17.11 -7.94 -6.84
CA PHE A 149 16.04 -8.90 -7.13
C PHE A 149 16.26 -9.70 -8.43
N LEU A 150 16.79 -9.09 -9.50
CA LEU A 150 16.87 -9.66 -10.86
C LEU A 150 18.25 -10.24 -11.20
N LEU A 151 19.34 -9.65 -10.70
CA LEU A 151 20.65 -10.27 -10.76
C LEU A 151 20.75 -11.23 -9.59
N ALA A 152 21.09 -12.47 -9.91
CA ALA A 152 21.44 -13.52 -8.98
C ALA A 152 22.78 -13.23 -8.25
N THR A 153 22.90 -12.05 -7.64
CA THR A 153 23.68 -11.94 -6.40
C THR A 153 22.85 -12.71 -5.37
N ASN A 154 23.47 -13.57 -4.56
CA ASN A 154 22.74 -14.44 -3.62
C ASN A 154 22.04 -13.68 -2.47
N GLU A 155 21.65 -12.41 -2.66
CA GLU A 155 21.12 -11.50 -1.64
C GLU A 155 19.77 -10.91 -2.10
N ILE A 156 18.68 -11.57 -1.69
CA ILE A 156 17.32 -11.06 -1.90
C ILE A 156 17.11 -9.82 -1.01
N PRO A 157 16.51 -8.71 -1.50
CA PRO A 157 16.31 -7.51 -0.70
C PRO A 157 15.56 -7.79 0.61
N ASN A 158 16.03 -7.28 1.75
CA ASN A 158 15.41 -7.51 3.07
C ASN A 158 13.90 -7.14 3.10
N GLN A 159 13.49 -6.08 2.39
CA GLN A 159 12.08 -5.68 2.28
C GLN A 159 11.18 -6.76 1.65
N TYR A 160 11.73 -7.61 0.77
CA TYR A 160 10.98 -8.73 0.19
C TYR A 160 10.68 -9.80 1.24
N PHE A 161 11.67 -10.20 2.04
CA PHE A 161 11.43 -11.17 3.11
C PHE A 161 10.48 -10.63 4.17
N THR A 162 10.62 -9.35 4.54
CA THR A 162 9.68 -8.68 5.45
C THR A 162 8.25 -8.66 4.89
N LEU A 163 8.09 -8.43 3.59
CA LEU A 163 6.79 -8.50 2.90
C LEU A 163 6.20 -9.91 2.93
N VAL A 164 7.00 -10.93 2.62
CA VAL A 164 6.57 -12.34 2.66
C VAL A 164 6.17 -12.73 4.08
N ASP A 165 6.99 -12.43 5.10
CA ASP A 165 6.69 -12.70 6.50
C ASP A 165 5.38 -12.03 6.95
N PHE A 166 5.22 -10.74 6.64
CA PHE A 166 3.99 -10.01 6.99
C PHE A 166 2.76 -10.62 6.30
N PHE A 167 2.89 -11.05 5.05
CA PHE A 167 1.79 -11.69 4.35
C PHE A 167 1.44 -13.06 4.94
N GLU A 168 2.40 -13.97 4.99
CA GLU A 168 2.18 -15.37 5.37
C GLU A 168 1.73 -15.52 6.82
N HIS A 169 2.25 -14.69 7.73
CA HIS A 169 1.97 -14.83 9.15
C HIS A 169 0.88 -13.89 9.68
N THR A 170 0.56 -12.80 8.97
CA THR A 170 -0.45 -11.85 9.42
C THR A 170 -1.62 -11.74 8.45
N ILE A 171 -1.36 -11.34 7.20
CA ILE A 171 -2.43 -10.98 6.26
C ILE A 171 -3.24 -12.21 5.85
N SER A 172 -2.58 -13.34 5.54
CA SER A 172 -3.21 -14.58 5.09
C SER A 172 -4.31 -15.05 6.06
N ASN A 173 -4.03 -14.97 7.36
CA ASN A 173 -4.93 -15.33 8.45
C ASN A 173 -6.15 -14.40 8.54
N ILE A 174 -5.99 -13.13 8.18
CA ILE A 174 -7.06 -12.12 8.23
C ILE A 174 -7.99 -12.26 7.03
N ILE A 175 -7.43 -12.39 5.82
CA ILE A 175 -8.25 -12.36 4.59
C ILE A 175 -8.92 -13.69 4.29
N SER A 176 -8.43 -14.80 4.86
CA SER A 176 -8.93 -16.15 4.58
C SER A 176 -8.96 -16.43 3.06
N ASN A 177 -10.14 -16.60 2.46
CA ASN A 177 -10.31 -16.83 1.02
C ASN A 177 -10.61 -15.55 0.20
N ASN A 178 -10.62 -14.37 0.85
CA ASN A 178 -10.88 -13.11 0.16
C ASN A 178 -9.69 -12.69 -0.69
N LYS A 179 -9.97 -12.01 -1.80
CA LYS A 179 -8.94 -11.44 -2.66
C LYS A 179 -8.56 -10.03 -2.20
N LEU A 180 -7.33 -9.65 -2.49
CA LEU A 180 -6.73 -8.37 -2.16
C LEU A 180 -6.75 -7.41 -3.35
N ILE A 181 -7.03 -6.14 -3.07
CA ILE A 181 -6.68 -5.02 -3.92
C ILE A 181 -5.29 -4.55 -3.49
N ILE A 182 -4.33 -4.56 -4.40
CA ILE A 182 -2.96 -4.18 -4.11
C ILE A 182 -2.70 -2.75 -4.54
N VAL A 183 -2.13 -1.95 -3.64
CA VAL A 183 -1.92 -0.53 -3.83
C VAL A 183 -0.49 -0.16 -3.45
N GLY A 184 0.16 0.71 -4.22
CA GLY A 184 1.47 1.23 -3.84
C GLY A 184 1.93 2.44 -4.63
N HIS A 185 2.74 3.29 -4.01
CA HIS A 185 3.34 4.47 -4.63
C HIS A 185 4.87 4.43 -4.59
N SER A 186 5.53 4.93 -5.65
CA SER A 186 6.98 4.96 -5.78
C SER A 186 7.58 3.55 -5.58
N LEU A 187 8.51 3.35 -4.64
CA LEU A 187 9.02 2.02 -4.28
C LEU A 187 7.90 1.06 -3.81
N GLY A 188 6.88 1.55 -3.12
CA GLY A 188 5.72 0.74 -2.72
C GLY A 188 4.94 0.20 -3.92
N GLY A 189 4.91 0.95 -5.03
CA GLY A 189 4.32 0.48 -6.29
C GLY A 189 5.12 -0.67 -6.92
N HIS A 190 6.43 -0.69 -6.69
CA HIS A 190 7.26 -1.81 -7.11
C HIS A 190 7.04 -3.05 -6.22
N LEU A 191 7.01 -2.88 -4.90
CA LEU A 191 6.67 -3.95 -3.96
C LEU A 191 5.28 -4.56 -4.26
N ALA A 192 4.31 -3.72 -4.62
CA ALA A 192 2.99 -4.15 -5.08
C ALA A 192 3.05 -5.09 -6.30
N GLN A 193 3.90 -4.79 -7.28
CA GLN A 193 4.08 -5.64 -8.46
C GLN A 193 4.76 -6.96 -8.11
N VAL A 194 5.82 -6.91 -7.29
CA VAL A 194 6.50 -8.12 -6.80
C VAL A 194 5.53 -9.00 -6.03
N PHE A 195 4.72 -8.43 -5.14
CA PHE A 195 3.67 -9.16 -4.42
C PHE A 195 2.72 -9.88 -5.38
N CYS A 196 2.20 -9.19 -6.40
CA CYS A 196 1.29 -9.78 -7.38
C CYS A 196 1.90 -10.94 -8.18
N ILE A 197 3.21 -10.89 -8.47
CA ILE A 197 3.92 -11.98 -9.15
C ILE A 197 4.04 -13.21 -8.25
N ASN A 198 4.29 -13.02 -6.96
CA ASN A 198 4.47 -14.12 -6.00
C ASN A 198 3.14 -14.74 -5.57
N TYR A 199 2.07 -13.95 -5.50
CA TYR A 199 0.77 -14.37 -4.97
C TYR A 199 -0.41 -14.15 -5.95
N PRO A 200 -0.34 -14.60 -7.22
CA PRO A 200 -1.33 -14.24 -8.24
C PRO A 200 -2.75 -14.69 -7.89
N ASN A 201 -2.90 -15.78 -7.12
CA ASN A 201 -4.20 -16.36 -6.79
C ASN A 201 -5.02 -15.52 -5.80
N VAL A 202 -4.37 -14.69 -4.98
CA VAL A 202 -5.05 -13.85 -3.98
C VAL A 202 -5.30 -12.44 -4.49
N ILE A 203 -4.98 -12.11 -5.74
CA ILE A 203 -5.13 -10.75 -6.29
C ILE A 203 -6.50 -10.56 -6.93
N LYS A 204 -7.18 -9.47 -6.54
CA LYS A 204 -8.36 -8.93 -7.21
C LYS A 204 -7.92 -7.91 -8.28
N GLU A 205 -7.20 -6.88 -7.85
CA GLU A 205 -6.81 -5.72 -8.67
C GLU A 205 -5.46 -5.16 -8.19
N LEU A 206 -4.76 -4.42 -9.06
CA LEU A 206 -3.49 -3.76 -8.78
C LEU A 206 -3.53 -2.30 -9.22
N TYR A 207 -3.17 -1.40 -8.31
CA TYR A 207 -3.06 0.04 -8.54
C TYR A 207 -1.67 0.55 -8.11
N THR A 208 -0.88 1.03 -9.06
CA THR A 208 0.47 1.56 -8.79
C THR A 208 0.59 3.01 -9.23
N TYR A 209 1.24 3.82 -8.40
CA TYR A 209 1.39 5.26 -8.62
C TYR A 209 2.87 5.64 -8.67
N THR A 210 3.27 6.39 -9.69
CA THR A 210 4.62 6.97 -9.77
C THR A 210 4.72 8.35 -9.13
N ASN A 211 3.58 9.03 -8.96
CA ASN A 211 3.47 10.32 -8.31
C ASN A 211 2.08 10.44 -7.65
N LEU A 212 2.03 10.90 -6.40
CA LEU A 212 0.79 11.20 -5.65
C LEU A 212 0.48 12.70 -5.57
N ARG A 213 1.17 13.58 -6.32
CA ARG A 213 0.84 15.01 -6.30
C ARG A 213 -0.60 15.25 -6.82
N ASN A 214 -1.41 15.90 -5.99
CA ASN A 214 -2.76 16.38 -6.25
C ASN A 214 -3.87 15.30 -6.27
N VAL A 215 -3.91 14.41 -5.27
CA VAL A 215 -5.10 13.55 -5.05
C VAL A 215 -6.19 14.19 -4.19
N ALA A 216 -5.93 15.37 -3.63
CA ALA A 216 -6.89 16.19 -2.88
C ALA A 216 -7.30 17.43 -3.69
#